data_AF-A0A7W2M8W2-F1
#
_entry.id   AF-A0A7W2M8W2-F1
#
_cell.length_a   1.000
_cell.length_b   1.000
_cell.length_c   1.000
_cell.angle_alpha   90.00
_cell.angle_beta   90.00
_cell.angle_gamma   90.00
#
_symmetry.space_group_name_H-M   'P 1'
#
loop_
_entity.id
_entity.type
_entity.pdbx_description
1 polymer ?
#
loop_
_entity_poly.entity_id
_entity_poly.type
_entity_poly.pdbx_seq_one_letter_code
_entity_poly.pdbx_strand_id
1 'polypeptide(L)'
;MLASDFPTENPRPQKRNFLYTKTLSHIQKKHCAELKKYKSDFNIDGIGRFRFYSGIIVGIGYSIVLTFLFQMLSKTNNIVVAMNDGNWDNLINSKLDFYYTLFFGLLSVSLGFCFTTYLWMSKPNSEKRNITRKLRFAQTNSIFVFGVIMLVLTRFFTIYMGFNYDRFYLNLKEYFGFLAFLLPLFIFLYNWTLISKIYQSKKILLISLLIFGILGLTLSGIRT
;
A
#
# COMPACT_ATOMS: atom_id res chain seq x y z
N MET A 1 -28.02 -65.91 27.97
CA MET A 1 -26.85 -65.43 27.22
C MET A 1 -27.23 -64.05 26.68
N LEU A 2 -26.52 -63.01 27.12
CA LEU A 2 -26.91 -61.59 27.05
C LEU A 2 -26.96 -61.05 25.60
N ALA A 3 -28.08 -60.42 25.24
CA ALA A 3 -28.14 -59.44 24.16
C ALA A 3 -27.82 -58.06 24.76
N SER A 4 -26.79 -57.41 24.23
CA SER A 4 -26.33 -56.08 24.62
C SER A 4 -27.04 -55.01 23.81
N ASP A 5 -27.98 -54.30 24.43
CA ASP A 5 -28.58 -53.09 23.85
C ASP A 5 -27.64 -51.88 24.07
N PHE A 6 -27.04 -51.39 22.99
CA PHE A 6 -26.36 -50.09 22.97
C PHE A 6 -27.39 -48.97 22.74
N PRO A 7 -27.36 -47.85 23.50
CA PRO A 7 -28.21 -46.71 23.23
C PRO A 7 -27.70 -45.93 22.01
N THR A 8 -28.57 -45.74 21.02
CA THR A 8 -28.35 -44.92 19.83
C THR A 8 -28.05 -43.46 20.20
N GLU A 9 -26.87 -42.99 19.81
CA GLU A 9 -26.44 -41.60 19.91
C GLU A 9 -27.41 -40.68 19.14
N ASN A 10 -27.95 -39.68 19.84
CA ASN A 10 -29.01 -38.80 19.34
C ASN A 10 -28.42 -37.71 18.41
N PRO A 11 -28.73 -37.64 17.10
CA PRO A 11 -28.06 -36.77 16.12
C PRO A 11 -28.47 -35.29 16.20
N ARG A 12 -29.04 -34.83 17.32
CA ARG A 12 -29.61 -33.48 17.49
C ARG A 12 -28.63 -32.31 17.75
N PRO A 13 -27.32 -32.46 18.05
CA PRO A 13 -26.48 -31.29 18.35
C PRO A 13 -25.97 -30.56 17.10
N GLN A 14 -25.71 -31.26 15.99
CA GLN A 14 -25.12 -30.66 14.78
C GLN A 14 -26.08 -29.70 14.04
N LYS A 15 -27.36 -30.07 13.93
CA LYS A 15 -28.37 -29.27 13.19
C LYS A 15 -28.67 -27.93 13.88
N ARG A 16 -28.60 -27.87 15.22
CA ARG A 16 -28.79 -26.64 16.01
C ARG A 16 -27.63 -25.66 15.86
N ASN A 17 -26.39 -26.14 15.85
CA ASN A 17 -25.20 -25.30 15.66
C ASN A 17 -25.13 -24.69 14.25
N PHE A 18 -25.58 -25.44 13.23
CA PHE A 18 -25.66 -24.92 11.85
C PHE A 18 -26.75 -23.85 11.70
N LEU A 19 -27.91 -24.03 12.34
CA LEU A 19 -29.00 -23.04 12.28
C LEU A 19 -28.60 -21.74 13.00
N TYR A 20 -27.94 -21.86 14.15
CA TYR A 20 -27.44 -20.71 14.92
C TYR A 20 -26.36 -19.93 14.17
N THR A 21 -25.39 -20.60 13.56
CA THR A 21 -24.34 -19.91 12.78
C THR A 21 -24.92 -19.23 11.54
N LYS A 22 -25.92 -19.84 10.89
CA LYS A 22 -26.61 -19.24 9.73
C LYS A 22 -27.43 -18.01 10.14
N THR A 23 -28.20 -18.07 11.23
CA THR A 23 -28.94 -16.90 11.74
C THR A 23 -27.99 -15.80 12.25
N LEU A 24 -26.91 -16.15 12.96
CA LEU A 24 -25.91 -15.17 13.39
C LEU A 24 -25.25 -14.47 12.19
N SER A 25 -24.86 -15.23 11.16
CA SER A 25 -24.25 -14.67 9.94
C SER A 25 -25.22 -13.75 9.18
N HIS A 26 -26.51 -14.07 9.20
CA HIS A 26 -27.54 -13.27 8.54
C HIS A 26 -27.84 -11.98 9.32
N ILE A 27 -27.87 -12.05 10.65
CA ILE A 27 -28.00 -10.90 11.54
C ILE A 27 -26.75 -10.01 11.43
N GLN A 28 -25.55 -10.58 11.38
CA GLN A 28 -24.30 -9.84 11.13
C GLN A 28 -24.30 -9.17 9.75
N LYS A 29 -24.71 -9.88 8.69
CA LYS A 29 -24.83 -9.28 7.35
C LYS A 29 -25.83 -8.13 7.32
N LYS A 30 -26.99 -8.29 7.97
CA LYS A 30 -28.03 -7.25 8.05
C LYS A 30 -27.56 -6.04 8.87
N HIS A 31 -26.94 -6.26 10.03
CA HIS A 31 -26.30 -5.21 10.81
C HIS A 31 -25.12 -4.54 10.08
N CYS A 32 -24.31 -5.28 9.32
CA CYS A 32 -23.25 -4.70 8.49
C CYS A 32 -23.80 -3.89 7.32
N ALA A 33 -24.94 -4.29 6.75
CA ALA A 33 -25.63 -3.53 5.72
C ALA A 33 -26.24 -2.23 6.27
N GLU A 34 -26.83 -2.26 7.46
CA GLU A 34 -27.35 -1.06 8.13
C GLU A 34 -26.24 -0.12 8.61
N LEU A 35 -25.13 -0.65 9.15
CA LEU A 35 -23.94 0.16 9.49
C LEU A 35 -23.29 0.82 8.27
N LYS A 36 -23.41 0.22 7.08
CA LYS A 36 -23.00 0.84 5.81
C LYS A 36 -23.81 2.09 5.50
N LYS A 37 -25.08 2.16 5.93
CA LYS A 37 -25.98 3.30 5.74
C LYS A 37 -25.61 4.52 6.61
N TYR A 38 -24.77 4.33 7.64
CA TYR A 38 -24.31 5.37 8.57
C TYR A 38 -22.82 5.75 8.41
N LYS A 39 -22.13 5.23 7.38
CA LYS A 39 -20.78 5.72 7.09
C LYS A 39 -20.89 7.12 6.53
N SER A 40 -20.09 8.03 7.09
CA SER A 40 -19.97 9.37 6.54
C SER A 40 -19.41 9.29 5.12
N ASP A 41 -20.00 10.08 4.22
CA ASP A 41 -19.45 10.26 2.90
C ASP A 41 -18.03 10.82 2.99
N PHE A 42 -17.19 10.47 2.02
CA PHE A 42 -15.87 11.07 1.91
C PHE A 42 -16.06 12.53 1.47
N ASN A 43 -16.11 13.44 2.45
CA ASN A 43 -16.24 14.86 2.24
C ASN A 43 -15.08 15.60 2.92
N ILE A 44 -14.61 16.68 2.29
CA ILE A 44 -13.48 17.51 2.72
C ILE A 44 -13.74 18.07 4.13
N ASP A 45 -14.97 18.49 4.42
CA ASP A 45 -15.35 19.02 5.73
C ASP A 45 -15.32 17.94 6.83
N GLY A 46 -15.54 16.66 6.49
CA GLY A 46 -15.50 15.55 7.43
C GLY A 46 -14.09 15.17 7.91
N ILE A 47 -13.10 15.34 7.03
CA ILE A 47 -11.66 15.12 7.30
C ILE A 47 -11.05 16.38 7.94
N GLY A 48 -11.48 17.55 7.46
CA GLY A 48 -10.95 18.86 7.79
C GLY A 48 -10.13 19.42 6.62
N ARG A 49 -10.51 20.61 6.14
CA ARG A 49 -9.91 21.26 4.95
C ARG A 49 -8.39 21.32 5.01
N PHE A 50 -7.84 21.81 6.13
CA PHE A 50 -6.39 21.90 6.32
C PHE A 50 -5.70 20.54 6.19
N ARG A 51 -6.22 19.49 6.83
CA ARG A 51 -5.65 18.13 6.78
C ARG A 51 -5.75 17.51 5.40
N PHE A 52 -6.86 17.79 4.70
CA PHE A 52 -7.07 17.29 3.36
C PHE A 52 -6.01 17.83 2.40
N TYR A 53 -5.89 19.16 2.31
CA TYR A 53 -4.95 19.81 1.40
C TYR A 53 -3.48 19.63 1.83
N SER A 54 -3.17 19.73 3.12
CA SER A 54 -1.80 19.49 3.60
C SER A 54 -1.37 18.04 3.35
N GLY A 55 -2.30 17.08 3.49
CA GLY A 55 -2.07 15.67 3.13
C GLY A 55 -1.67 15.48 1.66
N ILE A 56 -2.33 16.19 0.74
CA ILE A 56 -2.03 16.13 -0.69
C ILE A 56 -0.67 16.76 -0.99
N ILE A 57 -0.43 17.97 -0.46
CA ILE A 57 0.84 18.69 -0.68
C ILE A 57 2.03 17.88 -0.17
N VAL A 58 1.92 17.36 1.06
CA VAL A 58 2.98 16.53 1.67
C VAL A 58 3.17 15.24 0.88
N GLY A 59 2.09 14.58 0.46
CA GLY A 59 2.19 13.35 -0.35
C GLY A 59 2.88 13.57 -1.69
N ILE A 60 2.55 14.65 -2.40
CA ILE A 60 3.22 15.02 -3.67
C ILE A 60 4.70 15.33 -3.41
N GLY A 61 5.00 16.13 -2.37
CA GLY A 61 6.37 16.46 -1.97
C GLY A 61 7.22 15.21 -1.72
N TYR A 62 6.71 14.27 -0.92
CA TYR A 62 7.40 12.99 -0.68
C TYR A 62 7.55 12.15 -1.96
N SER A 63 6.55 12.16 -2.85
CA SER A 63 6.62 11.40 -4.10
C SER A 63 7.76 11.89 -4.99
N ILE A 64 7.98 13.20 -5.07
CA ILE A 64 9.07 13.81 -5.84
C ILE A 64 10.42 13.45 -5.21
N VAL A 65 10.56 13.65 -3.89
CA VAL A 65 11.81 13.37 -3.16
C VAL A 65 12.20 11.89 -3.26
N LEU A 66 11.25 10.98 -3.08
CA LEU A 66 11.49 9.54 -3.17
C LEU A 66 11.84 9.10 -4.60
N THR A 67 11.19 9.69 -5.62
CA THR A 67 11.53 9.38 -7.01
C THR A 67 12.97 9.76 -7.32
N PHE A 68 13.38 10.96 -6.91
CA PHE A 68 14.77 11.40 -7.04
C PHE A 68 15.73 10.46 -6.30
N LEU A 69 15.41 10.11 -5.05
CA LEU A 69 16.21 9.20 -4.24
C LEU A 69 16.39 7.84 -4.92
N PHE A 70 15.31 7.19 -5.39
CA PHE A 70 15.39 5.87 -6.01
C PHE A 70 16.13 5.89 -7.36
N GLN A 71 15.95 6.93 -8.16
CA GLN A 71 16.69 7.10 -9.41
C GLN A 71 18.20 7.25 -9.13
N MET A 72 18.57 8.09 -8.16
CA MET A 72 19.97 8.26 -7.74
C MET A 72 20.57 6.95 -7.22
N LEU A 73 19.87 6.24 -6.33
CA LEU A 73 20.33 4.95 -5.80
C LEU A 73 20.55 3.90 -6.90
N SER A 74 19.70 3.91 -7.93
CA SER A 74 19.82 2.97 -9.05
C SER A 74 21.01 3.28 -9.95
N LYS A 75 21.36 4.57 -10.10
CA LYS A 75 22.54 5.02 -10.86
C LYS A 75 23.86 4.74 -10.12
N THR A 76 23.84 4.52 -8.82
CA THR A 76 25.07 4.27 -8.07
C THR A 76 25.81 3.01 -8.53
N ASN A 77 25.11 2.00 -9.09
CA ASN A 77 25.78 0.85 -9.74
C ASN A 77 26.66 1.29 -10.93
N ASN A 78 26.18 2.25 -11.72
CA ASN A 78 26.95 2.80 -12.84
C ASN A 78 28.17 3.60 -12.36
N ILE A 79 28.12 4.19 -11.16
CA ILE A 79 29.27 4.85 -10.52
C ILE A 79 30.36 3.82 -10.19
N VAL A 80 29.98 2.68 -9.59
CA VAL A 80 30.93 1.61 -9.25
C VAL A 80 31.61 1.06 -10.51
N VAL A 81 30.84 0.81 -11.57
CA VAL A 81 31.38 0.36 -12.86
C VAL A 81 32.29 1.42 -13.49
N ALA A 82 31.88 2.69 -13.50
CA ALA A 82 32.70 3.78 -14.06
C ALA A 82 34.01 3.99 -13.27
N MET A 83 33.99 3.82 -11.95
CA MET A 83 35.19 3.85 -11.11
C MET A 83 36.14 2.68 -11.42
N ASN A 84 35.59 1.50 -11.68
CA ASN A 84 36.37 0.31 -12.00
C ASN A 84 36.98 0.36 -13.42
N ASP A 85 36.20 0.84 -14.40
CA ASP A 85 36.58 0.82 -15.82
C ASP A 85 37.22 2.15 -16.29
N GLY A 86 37.27 3.18 -15.43
CA GLY A 86 37.87 4.49 -15.72
C GLY A 86 37.09 5.36 -16.72
N ASN A 87 35.96 4.88 -17.24
CA ASN A 87 35.15 5.55 -18.25
C ASN A 87 33.93 6.26 -17.65
N TRP A 88 34.09 7.56 -17.38
CA TRP A 88 33.06 8.40 -16.77
C TRP A 88 31.96 8.84 -17.74
N ASP A 89 32.15 8.71 -19.06
CA ASP A 89 31.15 9.09 -20.07
C ASP A 89 29.91 8.19 -20.03
N ASN A 90 30.10 6.93 -19.63
CA ASN A 90 29.01 5.98 -19.40
C ASN A 90 28.13 6.38 -18.22
N LEU A 91 28.64 7.11 -17.23
CA LEU A 91 27.85 7.54 -16.08
C LEU A 91 26.82 8.60 -16.47
N ILE A 92 27.29 9.64 -17.18
CA ILE A 92 26.49 10.82 -17.56
C ILE A 92 25.44 10.46 -18.62
N ASN A 93 25.78 9.55 -19.54
CA ASN A 93 24.89 9.15 -20.62
C ASN A 93 24.03 7.91 -20.29
N SER A 94 24.24 7.26 -19.14
CA SER A 94 23.41 6.11 -18.73
C SER A 94 21.97 6.53 -18.47
N LYS A 95 21.11 6.27 -19.45
CA LYS A 95 19.68 6.48 -19.35
C LYS A 95 19.05 5.27 -18.67
N LEU A 96 18.36 5.48 -17.55
CA LEU A 96 17.53 4.45 -16.96
C LEU A 96 16.41 4.06 -17.93
N ASP A 97 16.22 2.76 -18.08
CA ASP A 97 15.13 2.16 -18.84
C ASP A 97 13.78 2.68 -18.34
N PHE A 98 12.85 2.95 -19.26
CA PHE A 98 11.50 3.45 -18.93
C PHE A 98 10.77 2.57 -17.91
N TYR A 99 11.02 1.26 -17.95
CA TYR A 99 10.49 0.30 -16.98
C TYR A 99 10.86 0.69 -15.53
N TYR A 100 12.13 1.02 -15.28
CA TYR A 100 12.62 1.35 -13.94
C TYR A 100 12.17 2.73 -13.49
N THR A 101 12.20 3.73 -14.38
CA THR A 101 11.72 5.08 -14.04
C THR A 101 10.22 5.10 -13.75
N LEU A 102 9.43 4.32 -14.50
CA LEU A 102 8.01 4.16 -14.24
C LEU A 102 7.74 3.43 -12.93
N PHE A 103 8.47 2.34 -12.66
CA PHE A 103 8.35 1.60 -11.41
C PHE A 103 8.65 2.49 -10.20
N PHE A 104 9.76 3.23 -10.21
CA PHE A 104 10.11 4.13 -9.12
C PHE A 104 9.14 5.31 -8.99
N GLY A 105 8.60 5.82 -10.09
CA GLY A 105 7.55 6.84 -10.06
C GLY A 105 6.30 6.32 -9.35
N LEU A 106 5.78 5.16 -9.75
CA LEU A 106 4.58 4.55 -9.14
C LEU A 106 4.81 4.15 -7.67
N LEU A 107 5.99 3.62 -7.34
CA LEU A 107 6.37 3.29 -5.97
C LEU A 107 6.43 4.52 -5.08
N SER A 108 7.03 5.60 -5.58
CA SER A 108 7.11 6.87 -4.85
C SER A 108 5.74 7.50 -4.63
N VAL A 109 4.86 7.51 -5.65
CA VAL A 109 3.48 7.99 -5.48
C VAL A 109 2.73 7.14 -4.43
N SER A 110 2.92 5.82 -4.44
CA SER A 110 2.30 4.92 -3.46
C SER A 110 2.79 5.19 -2.03
N LEU A 111 4.09 5.45 -1.86
CA LEU A 111 4.69 5.79 -0.57
C LEU A 111 4.32 7.20 -0.11
N GLY A 112 4.27 8.18 -1.01
CA GLY A 112 3.75 9.52 -0.74
C GLY A 112 2.30 9.48 -0.27
N PHE A 113 1.51 8.57 -0.84
CA PHE A 113 0.13 8.35 -0.43
C PHE A 113 -0.03 7.77 0.98
N CYS A 114 0.97 7.04 1.49
CA CYS A 114 1.01 6.66 2.90
C CYS A 114 1.03 7.90 3.81
N PHE A 115 1.76 8.95 3.43
CA PHE A 115 1.79 10.21 4.19
C PHE A 115 0.46 10.98 4.07
N THR A 116 -0.13 11.03 2.88
CA THR A 116 -1.46 11.60 2.69
C THR A 116 -2.49 10.91 3.58
N THR A 117 -2.50 9.58 3.59
CA THR A 117 -3.41 8.77 4.41
C THR A 117 -3.14 8.99 5.89
N TYR A 118 -1.88 9.06 6.31
CA TYR A 118 -1.49 9.37 7.69
C TYR A 118 -2.08 10.71 8.15
N LEU A 119 -1.95 11.77 7.34
CA LEU A 119 -2.46 13.11 7.66
C LEU A 119 -3.99 13.17 7.65
N TRP A 120 -4.65 12.52 6.68
CA TRP A 120 -6.10 12.44 6.62
C TRP A 120 -6.70 11.72 7.83
N MET A 121 -5.99 10.75 8.40
CA MET A 121 -6.45 9.97 9.56
C MET A 121 -6.06 10.58 10.92
N SER A 122 -5.29 11.67 10.93
CA SER A 122 -4.77 12.33 12.14
C SER A 122 -5.82 13.18 12.89
N LYS A 123 -7.05 12.68 13.04
CA LYS A 123 -8.13 13.35 13.77
C LYS A 123 -8.05 13.01 15.27
N PRO A 124 -7.77 13.98 16.16
CA PRO A 124 -7.47 13.71 17.57
C PRO A 124 -8.68 13.19 18.35
N ASN A 125 -9.86 13.79 18.14
CA ASN A 125 -11.11 13.39 18.77
C ASN A 125 -12.24 13.31 17.74
N SER A 126 -12.90 12.16 17.65
CA SER A 126 -14.20 12.00 17.02
C SER A 126 -15.25 11.76 18.11
N GLU A 127 -16.48 12.20 17.89
CA GLU A 127 -17.59 12.07 18.86
C GLU A 127 -17.81 10.63 19.35
N LYS A 128 -17.39 9.63 18.57
CA LYS A 128 -17.55 8.20 18.90
C LYS A 128 -16.21 7.52 19.10
N ARG A 129 -15.98 6.94 20.29
CA ARG A 129 -14.76 6.20 20.66
C ARG A 129 -14.35 5.13 19.64
N ASN A 130 -15.32 4.43 19.05
CA ASN A 130 -15.06 3.39 18.03
C ASN A 130 -14.52 3.95 16.72
N ILE A 131 -14.92 5.16 16.32
CA ILE A 131 -14.40 5.83 15.12
C ILE A 131 -12.99 6.31 15.39
N THR A 132 -12.73 6.89 16.57
CA THR A 132 -11.38 7.30 17.01
C THR A 132 -10.39 6.13 16.98
N ARG A 133 -10.79 4.94 17.45
CA ARG A 133 -9.95 3.73 17.37
C ARG A 133 -9.61 3.35 15.92
N LYS A 134 -10.61 3.38 15.02
CA LYS A 134 -10.40 3.07 13.59
C LYS A 134 -9.48 4.09 12.91
N LEU A 135 -9.63 5.37 13.24
CA LEU A 135 -8.77 6.46 12.74
C LEU A 135 -7.31 6.26 13.17
N ARG A 136 -7.06 6.04 14.47
CA ARG A 136 -5.70 5.79 14.99
C ARG A 136 -5.08 4.54 14.38
N PHE A 137 -5.86 3.46 14.26
CA PHE A 137 -5.39 2.24 13.58
C PHE A 137 -5.04 2.51 12.11
N ALA A 138 -5.85 3.26 11.37
CA ALA A 138 -5.55 3.62 9.99
C ALA A 138 -4.29 4.50 9.89
N GLN A 139 -4.15 5.48 10.78
CA GLN A 139 -2.99 6.37 10.85
C GLN A 139 -1.69 5.59 11.11
N THR A 140 -1.64 4.77 12.17
CA THR A 140 -0.45 3.99 12.53
C THR A 140 -0.12 2.94 11.47
N ASN A 141 -1.14 2.28 10.86
CA ASN A 141 -0.87 1.30 9.81
C ASN A 141 -0.29 1.93 8.54
N SER A 142 -0.73 3.13 8.17
CA SER A 142 -0.23 3.81 6.99
C SER A 142 1.29 4.07 7.10
N ILE A 143 1.73 4.61 8.25
CA ILE A 143 3.15 4.86 8.48
C ILE A 143 3.95 3.56 8.71
N PHE A 144 3.33 2.54 9.32
CA PHE A 144 3.95 1.23 9.48
C PHE A 144 4.23 0.57 8.13
N VAL A 145 3.26 0.58 7.21
CA VAL A 145 3.46 0.06 5.84
C VAL A 145 4.56 0.82 5.11
N PHE A 146 4.56 2.16 5.21
CA PHE A 146 5.66 2.96 4.67
C PHE A 146 7.02 2.49 5.22
N GLY A 147 7.15 2.34 6.54
CA GLY A 147 8.39 1.92 7.17
C GLY A 147 8.84 0.51 6.77
N VAL A 148 7.91 -0.45 6.70
CA VAL A 148 8.21 -1.82 6.26
C VAL A 148 8.68 -1.85 4.82
N ILE A 149 8.00 -1.14 3.91
CA ILE A 149 8.41 -1.07 2.51
C ILE A 149 9.78 -0.41 2.38
N MET A 150 10.02 0.70 3.07
CA MET A 150 11.34 1.35 3.07
C MET A 150 12.44 0.43 3.60
N LEU A 151 12.20 -0.32 4.67
CA LEU A 151 13.17 -1.29 5.21
C LEU A 151 13.48 -2.39 4.20
N VAL A 152 12.45 -2.95 3.56
CA VAL A 152 12.58 -3.96 2.51
C VAL A 152 13.36 -3.41 1.32
N LEU A 153 13.05 -2.20 0.86
CA LEU A 153 13.78 -1.54 -0.23
C LEU A 153 15.25 -1.31 0.13
N THR A 154 15.55 -0.84 1.35
CA THR A 154 16.94 -0.69 1.80
C THR A 154 17.71 -2.01 1.70
N ARG A 155 17.10 -3.13 2.11
CA ARG A 155 17.73 -4.46 1.97
C ARG A 155 17.95 -4.85 0.51
N PHE A 156 16.96 -4.62 -0.35
CA PHE A 156 17.12 -4.86 -1.79
C PHE A 156 18.21 -3.99 -2.41
N PHE A 157 18.30 -2.72 -2.04
CA PHE A 157 19.38 -1.85 -2.50
C PHE A 157 20.75 -2.32 -1.98
N THR A 158 20.87 -2.79 -0.74
CA THR A 158 22.14 -3.38 -0.25
C THR A 158 22.55 -4.62 -1.04
N ILE A 159 21.59 -5.47 -1.43
CA ILE A 159 21.85 -6.64 -2.27
C ILE A 159 22.25 -6.21 -3.69
N TYR A 160 21.52 -5.25 -4.27
CA TYR A 160 21.77 -4.72 -5.61
C TYR A 160 23.11 -3.97 -5.73
N MET A 161 23.52 -3.27 -4.67
CA MET A 161 24.73 -2.45 -4.62
C MET A 161 26.02 -3.24 -4.37
N GLY A 162 25.96 -4.56 -4.17
CA GLY A 162 27.17 -5.37 -4.15
C GLY A 162 27.98 -5.28 -2.86
N PHE A 163 27.44 -5.81 -1.76
CA PHE A 163 28.31 -6.51 -0.79
C PHE A 163 28.58 -7.97 -1.18
N ASN A 164 28.11 -8.41 -2.35
CA ASN A 164 28.44 -9.72 -2.92
C ASN A 164 29.35 -9.53 -4.14
N TYR A 165 30.58 -10.01 -3.99
CA TYR A 165 31.68 -9.98 -4.97
C TYR A 165 31.41 -10.81 -6.26
N ASP A 166 30.26 -11.48 -6.38
CA ASP A 166 30.03 -12.53 -7.38
C ASP A 166 29.04 -12.12 -8.48
N ARG A 167 29.26 -11.01 -9.21
CA ARG A 167 28.60 -10.65 -10.50
C ARG A 167 27.08 -10.93 -10.65
N PHE A 168 26.33 -11.08 -9.55
CA PHE A 168 24.94 -11.51 -9.54
C PHE A 168 24.07 -10.27 -9.59
N TYR A 169 23.92 -9.71 -10.78
CA TYR A 169 23.03 -8.58 -11.01
C TYR A 169 21.59 -9.10 -11.14
N LEU A 170 20.77 -8.90 -10.11
CA LEU A 170 19.33 -9.18 -10.18
C LEU A 170 18.64 -8.09 -11.00
N ASN A 171 18.39 -8.39 -12.27
CA ASN A 171 17.68 -7.52 -13.20
C ASN A 171 16.17 -7.64 -12.97
N LEU A 172 15.56 -6.69 -12.23
CA LEU A 172 14.15 -6.74 -11.83
C LEU A 172 13.19 -6.99 -13.01
N LYS A 173 13.48 -6.36 -14.16
CA LYS A 173 12.72 -6.49 -15.40
C LYS A 173 12.71 -7.92 -15.94
N GLU A 174 13.83 -8.61 -15.85
CA GLU A 174 14.03 -9.95 -16.42
C GLU A 174 13.39 -11.03 -15.54
N TYR A 175 13.51 -10.89 -14.21
CA TYR A 175 12.98 -11.87 -13.26
C TYR A 175 11.49 -11.67 -12.93
N PHE A 176 11.03 -10.41 -12.82
CA PHE A 176 9.67 -10.11 -12.36
C PHE A 176 8.77 -9.49 -13.42
N GLY A 177 9.33 -8.92 -14.50
CA GLY A 177 8.54 -8.29 -15.57
C GLY A 177 7.46 -7.35 -15.03
N PHE A 178 6.21 -7.51 -15.47
CA PHE A 178 5.11 -6.69 -14.97
C PHE A 178 4.69 -6.96 -13.52
N LEU A 179 5.08 -8.10 -12.94
CA LEU A 179 4.71 -8.47 -11.57
C LEU A 179 5.26 -7.49 -10.54
N ALA A 180 6.40 -6.83 -10.84
CA ALA A 180 6.97 -5.79 -9.98
C ALA A 180 5.98 -4.64 -9.72
N PHE A 181 5.15 -4.26 -10.70
CA PHE A 181 4.16 -3.19 -10.56
C PHE A 181 2.99 -3.54 -9.63
N LEU A 182 2.84 -4.82 -9.26
CA LEU A 182 1.87 -5.21 -8.25
C LEU A 182 2.20 -4.62 -6.87
N LEU A 183 3.48 -4.41 -6.57
CA LEU A 183 3.94 -3.83 -5.30
C LEU A 183 3.41 -2.40 -5.06
N PRO A 184 3.67 -1.41 -5.94
CA PRO A 184 3.12 -0.07 -5.77
C PRO A 184 1.58 -0.07 -5.77
N LEU A 185 0.97 -0.86 -6.66
CA LEU A 185 -0.49 -1.00 -6.69
C LEU A 185 -1.06 -1.53 -5.37
N PHE A 186 -0.42 -2.54 -4.78
CA PHE A 186 -0.81 -3.13 -3.50
C PHE A 186 -0.75 -2.09 -2.37
N ILE A 187 0.35 -1.32 -2.28
CA ILE A 187 0.52 -0.28 -1.26
C ILE A 187 -0.58 0.78 -1.39
N PHE A 188 -0.86 1.23 -2.61
CA PHE A 188 -1.91 2.21 -2.88
C PHE A 188 -3.30 1.69 -2.47
N LEU A 189 -3.67 0.48 -2.92
CA LEU A 189 -4.96 -0.13 -2.60
C LEU A 189 -5.12 -0.46 -1.11
N TYR A 190 -4.03 -0.85 -0.44
CA TYR A 190 -4.03 -1.11 0.99
C TYR A 190 -4.39 0.16 1.79
N ASN A 191 -3.74 1.28 1.50
CA ASN A 191 -4.05 2.57 2.11
C ASN A 191 -5.50 3.00 1.84
N TRP A 192 -5.98 2.76 0.61
CA TRP A 192 -7.36 3.07 0.29
C TRP A 192 -8.37 2.18 1.02
N THR A 193 -8.00 0.94 1.31
CA THR A 193 -8.81 0.02 2.13
C THR A 193 -8.92 0.53 3.57
N LEU A 194 -7.89 1.17 4.11
CA LEU A 194 -7.96 1.84 5.42
C LEU A 194 -8.94 3.02 5.38
N ILE A 195 -8.89 3.84 4.33
CA ILE A 195 -9.83 4.95 4.13
C ILE A 195 -11.27 4.45 3.97
N SER A 196 -11.51 3.41 3.17
CA SER A 196 -12.84 2.87 2.91
C SER A 196 -13.48 2.18 4.13
N LYS A 197 -12.67 1.79 5.12
CA LYS A 197 -13.19 1.28 6.40
C LYS A 197 -13.89 2.38 7.20
N ILE A 198 -13.52 3.65 6.99
CA ILE A 198 -14.02 4.81 7.73
C ILE A 198 -15.05 5.58 6.90
N TYR A 199 -14.76 5.86 5.63
CA TYR A 199 -15.59 6.66 4.73
C TYR A 199 -16.18 5.83 3.58
N GLN A 200 -17.27 6.32 2.98
CA GLN A 200 -17.77 5.78 1.72
C GLN A 200 -16.98 6.39 0.54
N SER A 201 -16.02 5.64 -0.02
CA SER A 201 -15.02 6.18 -0.96
C SER A 201 -14.95 5.48 -2.33
N LYS A 202 -15.94 4.67 -2.71
CA LYS A 202 -15.87 3.84 -3.94
C LYS A 202 -15.67 4.65 -5.23
N LYS A 203 -16.40 5.75 -5.41
CA LYS A 203 -16.27 6.62 -6.60
C LYS A 203 -14.91 7.33 -6.63
N ILE A 204 -14.48 7.81 -5.46
CA ILE A 204 -13.24 8.55 -5.31
C ILE A 204 -12.03 7.64 -5.49
N LEU A 205 -12.14 6.34 -5.14
CA LEU A 205 -11.14 5.32 -5.45
C LEU A 205 -10.79 5.29 -6.94
N LEU A 206 -11.81 5.24 -7.79
CA LEU A 206 -11.60 5.13 -9.24
C LEU A 206 -10.90 6.38 -9.79
N ILE A 207 -11.30 7.55 -9.31
CA ILE A 207 -10.67 8.82 -9.70
C ILE A 207 -9.21 8.86 -9.20
N SER A 208 -8.96 8.48 -7.94
CA SER A 208 -7.61 8.48 -7.38
C SER A 208 -6.69 7.46 -8.03
N LEU A 209 -7.22 6.33 -8.52
CA LEU A 209 -6.46 5.34 -9.29
C LEU A 209 -6.00 5.88 -10.65
N LEU A 210 -6.83 6.69 -11.32
CA LEU A 210 -6.42 7.38 -12.55
C LEU A 210 -5.35 8.43 -12.26
N ILE A 211 -5.53 9.24 -11.21
CA ILE A 211 -4.54 10.23 -10.78
C ILE A 211 -3.21 9.55 -10.42
N PHE A 212 -3.26 8.39 -9.75
CA PHE A 212 -2.10 7.59 -9.42
C PHE A 212 -1.29 7.20 -10.67
N GLY A 213 -1.96 6.70 -11.71
CA GLY A 213 -1.31 6.35 -12.98
C GLY A 213 -0.68 7.56 -13.68
N ILE A 214 -1.42 8.68 -13.74
CA ILE A 214 -0.93 9.92 -14.37
C ILE A 214 0.28 10.48 -13.62
N LEU A 215 0.22 10.54 -12.28
CA LEU A 215 1.34 10.99 -11.46
C LEU A 215 2.56 10.09 -11.60
N GLY A 216 2.36 8.76 -11.64
CA GLY A 216 3.46 7.83 -11.89
C GLY A 216 4.15 8.09 -13.23
N LEU A 217 3.36 8.32 -14.29
CA LEU A 217 3.86 8.65 -15.62
C LEU A 217 4.59 10.00 -15.67
N THR A 218 4.06 11.04 -15.02
CA THR A 218 4.72 12.35 -15.01
C THR A 218 6.04 12.31 -14.24
N LEU A 219 6.08 11.63 -13.09
CA LEU A 219 7.32 11.48 -12.32
C LEU A 219 8.34 10.59 -13.05
N SER A 220 7.88 9.60 -13.82
CA SER A 220 8.75 8.80 -14.69
C SER A 220 9.44 9.62 -15.78
N GLY A 221 8.83 10.74 -16.20
CA GLY A 221 9.38 11.65 -17.21
C GLY A 221 10.49 12.56 -16.68
N ILE A 222 10.68 12.63 -15.35
CA ILE A 222 11.75 13.41 -14.73
C ILE A 222 13.08 12.75 -15.09
N ARG A 223 13.85 13.42 -15.94
CA ARG A 223 15.22 13.03 -16.27
C ARG A 223 16.14 13.54 -15.17
N THR A 224 16.71 12.63 -14.40
CA THR A 224 17.94 12.84 -13.61
C THR A 224 19.13 12.26 -14.34
#